data_AF-A0A822F8Y4-F1
#
_entry.id   AF-A0A822F8Y4-F1
#
_cell.length_a   1.000
_cell.length_b   1.000
_cell.length_c   1.000
_cell.angle_alpha   90.00
_cell.angle_beta   90.00
_cell.angle_gamma   90.00
#
_symmetry.space_group_name_H-M   'P 1'
#
loop_
_entity.id
_entity.type
_entity.pdbx_description
1 polymer ?
#
loop_
_entity_poly.entity_id
_entity_poly.type
_entity_poly.pdbx_seq_one_letter_code
_entity_poly.pdbx_strand_id
1 'polypeptide(L)'
;LGIHMPTKTVAFVKDSIYLNALQYRQSSGRAGRRGFDVQDHVVFVDIPLPKISHLLVSAIPNIRAHFPTSVTFLMRLLHLCSNAKDSKDAINRSLTALQCS
;
A
#
# COMPACT_ATOMS: atom_id res chain seq x y z
N LEU A 1 -7.79 -1.93 -5.89
CA LEU A 1 -7.57 -0.63 -6.57
C LEU A 1 -8.11 -0.74 -8.00
N GLY A 2 -9.01 0.13 -8.44
CA GLY A 2 -9.41 0.22 -9.85
C GLY A 2 -8.32 0.88 -10.70
N ILE A 3 -8.12 0.40 -11.92
CA ILE A 3 -7.19 0.97 -12.91
C ILE A 3 -8.01 1.84 -13.88
N HIS A 4 -7.47 2.99 -14.30
CA HIS A 4 -8.12 3.95 -15.21
C HIS A 4 -9.53 4.42 -14.79
N MET A 5 -9.76 4.58 -13.48
CA MET A 5 -11.04 5.06 -12.96
C MET A 5 -10.89 6.46 -12.32
N PRO A 6 -10.64 7.52 -13.12
CA PRO A 6 -10.69 8.90 -12.63
C PRO A 6 -12.14 9.34 -12.43
N THR A 7 -12.33 10.23 -11.47
CA THR A 7 -13.63 10.79 -11.06
C THR A 7 -13.55 12.31 -11.15
N LYS A 8 -14.67 12.99 -11.40
CA LYS A 8 -14.66 14.46 -11.43
C LYS A 8 -14.37 15.07 -10.04
N THR A 9 -14.83 14.41 -8.98
CA THR A 9 -14.72 14.90 -7.60
C THR A 9 -14.58 13.73 -6.66
N VAL A 10 -13.72 13.87 -5.65
CA VAL A 10 -13.55 12.91 -4.56
C VAL A 10 -13.99 13.54 -3.25
N ALA A 11 -14.79 12.83 -2.46
CA ALA A 11 -15.25 13.29 -1.16
C ALA A 11 -14.78 12.34 -0.04
N PHE A 12 -14.20 12.92 1.01
CA PHE A 12 -13.89 12.24 2.26
C PHE A 12 -14.97 12.58 3.27
N VAL A 13 -15.66 11.57 3.78
CA VAL A 13 -16.84 11.74 4.64
C VAL A 13 -16.56 11.10 5.99
N LYS A 14 -16.78 11.89 7.06
CA LYS A 14 -16.53 11.57 8.47
C LYS A 14 -15.07 11.37 8.81
N ASP A 15 -14.75 11.66 10.07
CA ASP A 15 -13.44 11.34 10.62
C ASP A 15 -13.26 9.84 10.83
N SER A 16 -12.11 9.31 10.41
CA SER A 16 -11.75 7.89 10.53
C SER A 16 -10.27 7.72 10.85
N ILE A 17 -9.94 6.85 11.79
CA ILE A 17 -8.55 6.53 12.15
C ILE A 17 -7.76 5.91 10.99
N TYR A 18 -8.44 5.29 10.04
CA TYR A 18 -7.81 4.66 8.90
C TYR A 18 -7.32 5.68 7.87
N LEU A 19 -7.98 6.85 7.79
CA LEU A 19 -7.65 7.92 6.85
C LEU A 19 -6.29 8.54 7.20
N ASN A 20 -5.26 8.08 6.49
CA ASN A 20 -3.89 8.55 6.59
C ASN A 20 -3.44 9.27 5.31
N ALA A 21 -2.25 9.88 5.34
CA ALA A 21 -1.71 10.64 4.21
C ALA A 21 -1.58 9.82 2.92
N LEU A 22 -1.28 8.51 3.02
CA LEU A 22 -1.17 7.62 1.86
C LEU A 22 -2.54 7.39 1.21
N GLN A 23 -3.54 7.02 2.01
CA GLN A 23 -4.91 6.79 1.54
C GLN A 23 -5.52 8.06 0.96
N TYR A 24 -5.29 9.20 1.62
CA TYR A 24 -5.69 10.49 1.11
C TYR A 24 -5.11 10.72 -0.28
N ARG A 25 -3.80 10.61 -0.46
CA ARG A 25 -3.14 10.87 -1.75
C ARG A 25 -3.55 9.89 -2.86
N GLN A 26 -3.72 8.61 -2.53
CA GLN A 26 -4.18 7.60 -3.48
C GLN A 26 -5.62 7.84 -3.94
N SER A 27 -6.47 8.37 -3.05
CA SER A 27 -7.88 8.62 -3.33
C SER A 27 -8.08 9.98 -3.99
N SER A 28 -7.47 11.05 -3.46
CA SER A 28 -7.54 12.40 -4.01
C SER A 28 -6.91 12.49 -5.39
N GLY A 29 -5.86 11.70 -5.68
CA GLY A 29 -5.28 11.56 -7.01
C GLY A 29 -6.19 10.90 -8.06
N ARG A 30 -7.41 10.49 -7.68
CA ARG A 30 -8.47 10.06 -8.60
C ARG A 30 -9.41 11.20 -8.98
N ALA A 31 -9.35 12.35 -8.31
CA ALA A 31 -10.09 13.53 -8.73
C ALA A 31 -9.44 14.11 -10.00
N GLY A 32 -10.26 14.57 -10.93
CA GLY A 32 -9.79 15.11 -12.20
C GLY A 32 -9.72 14.09 -13.33
N ARG A 33 -10.53 14.27 -14.36
CA ARG A 33 -10.37 13.55 -15.62
C ARG A 33 -9.57 14.40 -16.58
N ARG A 34 -8.32 13.98 -16.84
CA ARG A 34 -7.40 14.66 -17.76
C ARG A 34 -8.07 14.93 -19.12
N GLY A 35 -8.07 16.18 -19.56
CA GLY A 35 -8.66 16.61 -20.84
C GLY A 35 -10.16 16.90 -20.79
N PHE A 36 -10.84 16.69 -19.66
CA PHE A 36 -12.27 16.96 -19.50
C PHE A 36 -12.57 17.92 -18.36
N ASP A 37 -11.89 17.77 -17.22
CA ASP A 37 -12.08 18.62 -16.05
C ASP A 37 -10.92 19.64 -15.97
N VAL A 38 -11.24 20.93 -15.80
CA VAL A 38 -10.26 22.04 -15.73
C VAL A 38 -9.58 22.10 -14.36
N GLN A 39 -10.29 21.64 -13.32
CA GLN A 39 -9.83 21.60 -11.95
C GLN A 39 -10.27 20.30 -11.28
N ASP A 40 -9.44 19.86 -10.33
CA ASP A 40 -9.68 18.66 -9.55
C ASP A 40 -10.32 19.07 -8.23
N HIS A 41 -11.48 18.49 -7.92
CA HIS A 41 -12.22 18.84 -6.71
C HIS A 41 -12.10 17.74 -5.65
N VAL A 42 -11.68 18.14 -4.45
CA VAL A 42 -11.59 17.29 -3.27
C VAL A 42 -12.36 17.94 -2.13
N VAL A 43 -13.35 17.22 -1.58
CA VAL A 43 -14.26 17.73 -0.55
C VAL A 43 -14.06 16.95 0.75
N PHE A 44 -13.99 17.66 1.87
CA PHE A 44 -13.98 17.06 3.20
C PHE A 44 -15.29 17.38 3.92
N VAL A 45 -15.95 16.35 4.44
CA VAL A 45 -17.21 16.48 5.18
C VAL A 45 -17.01 15.86 6.55
N ASP A 46 -17.27 16.62 7.61
CA ASP A 46 -17.20 16.15 9.00
C ASP A 46 -15.81 15.59 9.40
N ILE A 47 -14.74 16.29 8.99
CA ILE A 47 -13.34 15.98 9.34
C ILE A 47 -12.72 17.23 10.00
N PRO A 48 -12.04 17.10 11.16
CA PRO A 48 -11.42 18.23 11.83
C PRO A 48 -10.34 18.93 10.98
N LEU A 49 -10.32 20.27 10.99
CA LEU A 49 -9.32 21.08 10.27
C LEU A 49 -7.86 20.69 10.56
N PRO A 50 -7.44 20.38 11.81
CA PRO A 50 -6.07 19.95 12.09
C PRO A 50 -5.70 18.67 11.33
N LYS A 51 -6.64 17.73 11.21
CA LYS A 51 -6.44 16.50 10.47
C LYS A 51 -6.36 16.76 8.96
N ILE A 52 -7.19 17.64 8.42
CA ILE A 52 -7.12 18.04 7.01
C ILE A 52 -5.75 18.65 6.68
N SER A 53 -5.27 19.57 7.52
CA SER A 53 -3.94 20.17 7.36
C SER A 53 -2.83 19.11 7.38
N HIS A 54 -2.91 18.16 8.31
CA HIS A 54 -1.99 17.03 8.37
C HIS A 54 -2.04 16.17 7.09
N LEU A 55 -3.23 15.81 6.61
CA LEU A 55 -3.40 14.99 5.41
C LEU A 55 -2.82 15.66 4.15
N LEU A 56 -2.90 16.99 4.07
CA LEU A 56 -2.38 17.78 2.95
C LEU A 56 -0.85 17.89 2.97
N VAL A 57 -0.25 18.11 4.14
CA VAL A 57 1.18 18.42 4.28
C VAL A 57 2.04 17.17 4.49
N SER A 58 1.48 16.11 5.09
CA SER A 58 2.27 14.95 5.49
C SER A 58 2.93 14.22 4.32
N ALA A 59 4.17 13.81 4.54
CA ALA A 59 4.94 12.99 3.62
C ALA A 59 4.29 11.59 3.47
N ILE A 60 4.50 10.97 2.31
CA ILE A 60 4.09 9.58 2.10
C ILE A 60 4.97 8.70 2.99
N PRO A 61 4.40 7.79 3.79
CA PRO A 61 5.19 6.85 4.57
C PRO A 61 6.06 5.99 3.65
N ASN A 62 7.31 5.74 4.05
CA ASN A 62 8.19 4.84 3.32
C ASN A 62 7.57 3.44 3.20
N ILE A 63 7.78 2.82 2.04
CA ILE A 63 7.40 1.43 1.82
C ILE A 63 8.24 0.58 2.78
N ARG A 64 7.60 0.07 3.82
CA ARG A 64 8.22 -0.94 4.69
C ARG A 64 7.89 -2.30 4.13
N ALA A 65 8.91 -3.15 4.00
CA ALA A 65 8.70 -4.56 3.76
C ALA A 65 7.95 -5.12 4.97
N HIS A 66 6.78 -5.69 4.74
CA HIS A 66 6.13 -6.57 5.69
C HIS A 66 6.40 -7.97 5.20
N PHE A 67 7.27 -8.70 5.89
CA PHE A 67 7.56 -10.09 5.56
C PHE A 67 6.79 -11.01 6.52
N PRO A 68 5.61 -11.49 6.12
CA PRO A 68 4.89 -12.43 6.96
C PRO A 68 5.59 -13.80 6.90
N THR A 69 6.29 -14.16 7.98
CA THR A 69 6.76 -15.53 8.24
C THR A 69 5.57 -16.44 8.54
N SER A 70 4.76 -16.69 7.51
CA SER A 70 3.63 -17.61 7.61
C SER A 70 4.12 -19.05 7.67
N VAL A 71 3.34 -19.92 8.33
CA VAL A 71 3.61 -21.37 8.37
C VAL A 71 3.69 -21.94 6.95
N THR A 72 2.83 -21.48 6.03
CA THR A 72 2.86 -21.87 4.61
C THR A 72 4.17 -21.49 3.93
N PHE A 73 4.73 -20.33 4.25
CA PHE A 73 6.02 -19.90 3.72
C PHE A 73 7.15 -20.82 4.21
N LEU A 74 7.19 -21.12 5.52
CA LEU A 74 8.18 -22.04 6.09
C LEU A 74 8.05 -23.46 5.52
N MET A 75 6.83 -23.97 5.35
CA MET A 75 6.58 -25.29 4.78
C MET A 75 7.03 -25.38 3.31
N ARG A 76 6.86 -24.32 2.53
CA ARG A 76 7.38 -24.25 1.15
C ARG A 76 8.92 -24.24 1.12
N LEU A 77 9.57 -23.56 2.07
CA LEU A 77 11.02 -23.61 2.22
C LEU A 77 11.51 -25.01 2.62
N LEU A 78 10.86 -25.66 3.57
CA LEU A 78 11.16 -27.03 3.99
C LEU A 78 10.97 -28.04 2.85
N HIS A 79 9.90 -27.90 2.08
CA HIS A 79 9.63 -28.73 0.91
C HIS A 79 10.71 -28.54 -0.18
N LEU A 80 11.16 -27.31 -0.41
CA LEU A 80 12.27 -27.02 -1.32
C LEU A 80 13.57 -27.70 -0.86
N CYS A 81 13.88 -27.66 0.43
CA CYS A 81 15.06 -28.34 0.99
C CYS A 81 14.96 -29.88 0.91
N SER A 82 13.76 -30.44 1.07
CA SER A 82 13.54 -31.89 1.05
C SER A 82 13.59 -32.50 -0.36
N ASN A 83 13.22 -31.73 -1.39
CA ASN A 83 13.09 -32.23 -2.77
C ASN A 83 14.19 -31.75 -3.73
N ALA A 84 15.16 -30.98 -3.25
CA ALA A 84 16.23 -30.47 -4.08
C ALA A 84 17.26 -31.55 -4.43
N LYS A 85 17.64 -31.61 -5.71
CA LYS A 85 18.77 -32.43 -6.18
C LYS A 85 20.10 -31.94 -5.60
N ASP A 86 20.25 -30.63 -5.47
CA ASP A 86 21.39 -29.97 -4.83
C ASP A 86 20.99 -29.39 -3.47
N SER A 87 21.29 -30.13 -2.41
CA SER A 87 20.93 -29.75 -1.03
C SER A 87 21.57 -28.42 -0.61
N LYS A 88 22.81 -28.14 -1.03
CA LYS A 88 23.54 -26.90 -0.69
C LYS A 88 22.92 -25.66 -1.34
N ASP A 89 22.50 -25.75 -2.61
CA ASP A 89 21.84 -24.64 -3.31
C ASP A 89 20.47 -24.32 -2.70
N ALA A 90 19.69 -25.36 -2.38
CA ALA A 90 18.38 -25.19 -1.75
C ALA A 90 18.47 -24.54 -0.35
N ILE A 91 19.44 -24.97 0.46
CA ILE A 91 19.71 -24.37 1.78
C ILE A 91 20.12 -22.90 1.62
N ASN A 92 21.02 -22.57 0.70
CA ASN A 92 21.44 -21.19 0.47
C ASN A 92 20.27 -20.29 0.05
N ARG A 93 19.42 -20.74 -0.87
CA ARG A 93 18.22 -19.99 -1.29
C ARG A 93 17.24 -19.79 -0.15
N SER A 94 17.05 -20.81 0.69
CA SER A 94 16.16 -20.71 1.85
C SER A 94 16.69 -19.73 2.90
N LEU A 95 18.01 -19.70 3.11
CA LEU A 95 18.68 -18.74 3.99
C LEU A 95 18.54 -17.32 3.47
N THR A 96 18.78 -17.08 2.18
CA THR A 96 18.60 -15.74 1.58
C THR A 96 17.14 -15.27 1.72
N ALA A 97 16.17 -16.15 1.52
CA ALA A 97 14.76 -15.82 1.64
C ALA A 97 14.34 -15.49 3.10
N LEU A 98 15.01 -16.08 4.09
CA LEU A 98 14.84 -15.77 5.51
C LEU A 98 15.66 -14.56 5.98
N GLN A 99 16.74 -14.19 5.28
CA GLN A 99 17.53 -12.99 5.58
C GLN A 99 16.90 -11.71 5.01
N CYS A 100 16.07 -11.84 3.97
CA CYS A 100 15.29 -10.74 3.41
C CYS A 100 14.01 -10.42 4.21
N SER A 101 13.75 -11.12 5.32
CA SER A 101 12.61 -10.87 6.21
C SER A 101 12.93 -9.91 7.34
#